data_AF-A0A2D6A677-F1
#
_entry.id   AF-A0A2D6A677-F1
#
_cell.length_a   1.000
_cell.length_b   1.000
_cell.length_c   1.000
_cell.angle_alpha   90.00
_cell.angle_beta   90.00
_cell.angle_gamma   90.00
#
_symmetry.space_group_name_H-M   'P 1'
#
loop_
_entity.id
_entity.type
_entity.pdbx_description
1 polymer ?
#
loop_
_entity_poly.entity_id
_entity_poly.type
_entity_poly.pdbx_seq_one_letter_code
_entity_poly.pdbx_strand_id
1 'polypeptide(L)'
;MGYDMTESEMRKNVGYFEGTDPLLLTRLVAHDIDTVPISNGLDNHGKEVRYLTRADEIEIVVGYLHKVVPLDEMKMTTDDMLFSCVAYQIPILLILPEDLEEKARAVLGDVPKGVRFVAPEDAFDEVMKILG
;
A
#
# COMPACT_ATOMS: atom_id res chain seq x y z
N MET A 1 12.48 12.05 29.94
CA MET A 1 11.76 10.87 30.44
C MET A 1 11.40 10.08 29.20
N GLY A 2 12.23 9.11 28.82
CA GLY A 2 12.01 8.32 27.60
C GLY A 2 10.94 7.29 27.92
N TYR A 3 9.87 7.28 27.13
CA TYR A 3 8.95 6.15 27.13
C TYR A 3 9.62 5.06 26.30
N ASP A 4 10.09 4.02 26.99
CA ASP A 4 10.51 2.77 26.38
C ASP A 4 9.22 2.06 25.99
N MET A 5 8.81 2.20 24.73
CA MET A 5 7.59 1.57 24.22
C MET A 5 7.90 0.10 23.96
N THR A 6 7.09 -0.79 24.51
CA THR A 6 7.17 -2.22 24.21
C THR A 6 6.85 -2.46 22.72
N GLU A 7 7.28 -3.59 22.14
CA GLU A 7 6.91 -3.98 20.76
C GLU A 7 5.39 -4.00 20.53
N SER A 8 4.57 -4.16 21.59
CA SER A 8 3.10 -4.08 21.49
C SER A 8 2.54 -2.65 21.59
N GLU A 9 3.38 -1.64 21.81
CA GLU A 9 3.03 -0.21 21.88
C GLU A 9 3.57 0.56 20.66
N MET A 10 4.37 -0.07 19.80
CA MET A 10 4.75 0.54 18.53
C MET A 10 3.53 0.57 17.61
N ARG A 11 3.14 1.79 17.22
CA ARG A 11 2.07 1.99 16.26
C ARG A 11 2.44 1.33 14.93
N LYS A 12 1.49 0.60 14.36
CA LYS A 12 1.65 -0.01 13.03
C LYS A 12 1.56 1.08 11.98
N ASN A 13 2.39 1.02 10.95
CA ASN A 13 2.35 1.98 9.84
C ASN A 13 1.70 1.37 8.61
N VAL A 14 0.74 2.08 8.05
CA VAL A 14 0.14 1.79 6.74
C VAL A 14 0.65 2.82 5.73
N GLY A 15 1.39 2.34 4.72
CA GLY A 15 1.76 3.15 3.58
C GLY A 15 0.55 3.40 2.69
N TYR A 16 0.32 4.61 2.20
CA TYR A 16 -0.78 4.91 1.28
C TYR A 16 -0.30 5.69 0.06
N PHE A 17 -0.80 5.33 -1.12
CA PHE A 17 -0.62 6.15 -2.32
C PHE A 17 -1.54 7.38 -2.29
N GLU A 18 -1.10 8.49 -2.87
CA GLU A 18 -1.94 9.69 -3.05
C GLU A 18 -3.29 9.33 -3.71
N GLY A 19 -4.37 10.00 -3.30
CA GLY A 19 -5.72 9.71 -3.78
C GLY A 19 -6.42 8.52 -3.12
N THR A 20 -5.79 7.84 -2.15
CA THR A 20 -6.46 6.86 -1.28
C THR A 20 -7.62 7.51 -0.53
N ASP A 21 -8.72 6.76 -0.32
CA ASP A 21 -9.94 7.27 0.33
C ASP A 21 -9.63 7.93 1.69
N PRO A 22 -9.91 9.23 1.87
CA PRO A 22 -9.64 9.92 3.12
C PRO A 22 -10.43 9.33 4.30
N LEU A 23 -11.58 8.68 4.09
CA LEU A 23 -12.33 8.01 5.15
C LEU A 23 -11.63 6.74 5.62
N LEU A 24 -11.00 5.98 4.72
CA LEU A 24 -10.14 4.85 5.09
C LEU A 24 -8.98 5.34 5.97
N LEU A 25 -8.25 6.36 5.52
CA LEU A 25 -7.13 6.93 6.27
C LEU A 25 -7.56 7.48 7.63
N THR A 26 -8.71 8.16 7.69
CA THR A 26 -9.29 8.67 8.95
C THR A 26 -9.60 7.54 9.92
N ARG A 27 -10.18 6.42 9.43
CA ARG A 27 -10.47 5.25 10.27
C ARG A 27 -9.18 4.62 10.79
N LEU A 28 -8.13 4.48 9.98
CA LEU A 28 -6.85 3.93 10.44
C LEU A 28 -6.27 4.75 11.59
N VAL A 29 -6.19 6.08 11.43
CA VAL A 29 -5.70 6.98 12.48
C VAL A 29 -6.55 6.93 13.74
N ALA A 30 -7.88 6.83 13.61
CA ALA A 30 -8.79 6.68 14.76
C ALA A 30 -8.61 5.36 15.52
N HIS A 31 -7.91 4.38 14.92
CA HIS A 31 -7.58 3.07 15.50
C HIS A 31 -6.09 2.95 15.87
N ASP A 32 -5.40 4.07 16.14
CA ASP A 32 -3.98 4.12 16.53
C ASP A 32 -3.00 3.53 15.48
N ILE A 33 -3.39 3.54 14.21
CA ILE A 33 -2.56 3.13 13.07
C ILE A 33 -2.08 4.37 12.35
N ASP A 34 -0.77 4.52 12.20
CA ASP A 34 -0.17 5.66 11.53
C ASP A 34 -0.24 5.48 10.01
N THR A 35 -0.51 6.56 9.28
CA THR A 35 -0.60 6.56 7.81
C THR A 35 0.58 7.29 7.20
N VAL A 36 1.36 6.61 6.36
CA VAL A 36 2.59 7.14 5.77
C VAL A 36 2.39 7.36 4.26
N PRO A 37 2.61 8.56 3.71
CA PRO A 37 2.47 8.80 2.28
C PRO A 37 3.57 8.05 1.49
N ILE A 38 3.16 7.34 0.45
CA ILE A 38 4.02 6.59 -0.48
C ILE A 38 3.85 7.13 -1.90
N SER A 39 4.97 7.39 -2.56
CA SER A 39 5.02 7.87 -3.94
C SER A 39 5.14 6.70 -4.93
N ASN A 40 4.50 6.82 -6.09
CA ASN A 40 4.71 5.90 -7.22
C ASN A 40 5.86 6.33 -8.16
N GLY A 41 6.56 7.41 -7.81
CA GLY A 41 7.66 7.99 -8.58
C GLY A 41 7.25 9.12 -9.53
N LEU A 42 5.96 9.40 -9.70
CA LEU A 42 5.46 10.51 -10.53
C LEU A 42 4.91 11.67 -9.71
N ASP A 43 4.07 11.38 -8.70
CA ASP A 43 3.40 12.41 -7.90
C ASP A 43 4.26 12.96 -6.75
N ASN A 44 5.38 12.30 -6.43
CA ASN A 44 6.30 12.65 -5.33
C ASN A 44 5.61 12.79 -3.96
N HIS A 45 4.51 12.07 -3.75
CA HIS A 45 3.77 12.09 -2.50
C HIS A 45 4.37 11.15 -1.45
N GLY A 46 5.51 11.55 -0.87
CA GLY A 46 6.23 10.77 0.15
C GLY A 46 7.36 9.92 -0.42
N LYS A 47 7.81 8.90 0.33
CA LYS A 47 8.92 8.04 -0.08
C LYS A 47 8.47 7.16 -1.24
N GLU A 48 9.31 7.02 -2.26
CA GLU A 48 8.97 6.21 -3.41
C GLU A 48 8.92 4.72 -3.06
N VAL A 49 7.85 4.04 -3.51
CA VAL A 49 7.56 2.65 -3.19
C VAL A 49 8.71 1.70 -3.51
N ARG A 50 9.41 1.93 -4.65
CA ARG A 50 10.54 1.11 -5.07
C ARG A 50 11.77 1.23 -4.16
N TYR A 51 11.83 2.25 -3.29
CA TYR A 51 12.92 2.50 -2.35
C TYR A 51 12.56 2.22 -0.89
N LEU A 52 11.40 1.61 -0.63
CA LEU A 52 11.06 1.12 0.70
C LEU A 52 12.08 0.10 1.19
N THR A 53 12.26 0.04 2.50
CA THR A 53 13.16 -0.83 3.24
C THR A 53 12.48 -1.28 4.52
N ARG A 54 13.03 -2.31 5.19
CA ARG A 54 12.50 -2.73 6.50
C ARG A 54 12.57 -1.65 7.58
N ALA A 55 13.51 -0.71 7.47
CA ALA A 55 13.64 0.40 8.43
C ALA A 55 12.52 1.45 8.30
N ASP A 56 11.71 1.38 7.24
CA ASP A 56 10.53 2.23 7.10
C ASP A 56 9.32 1.69 7.89
N GLU A 57 9.40 0.46 8.42
CA GLU A 57 8.39 -0.14 9.32
C GLU A 57 6.96 -0.10 8.76
N ILE A 58 6.82 -0.23 7.44
CA ILE A 58 5.54 -0.28 6.73
C ILE A 58 5.01 -1.72 6.73
N GLU A 59 3.86 -1.93 7.37
CA GLU A 59 3.23 -3.25 7.50
C GLU A 59 2.40 -3.63 6.26
N ILE A 60 1.85 -2.64 5.55
CA ILE A 60 1.08 -2.81 4.31
C ILE A 60 1.08 -1.50 3.52
N VAL A 61 1.07 -1.60 2.19
CA VAL A 61 0.82 -0.47 1.28
C VAL A 61 -0.59 -0.57 0.70
N VAL A 62 -1.35 0.52 0.76
CA VAL A 62 -2.72 0.61 0.22
C VAL A 62 -2.81 1.67 -0.87
N GLY A 63 -3.70 1.46 -1.83
CA GLY A 63 -4.05 2.48 -2.81
C GLY A 63 -4.90 1.94 -3.95
N TYR A 64 -5.27 2.80 -4.89
CA TYR A 64 -6.07 2.40 -6.04
C TYR A 64 -5.21 1.83 -7.16
N LEU A 65 -5.80 0.97 -7.99
CA LEU A 65 -5.14 0.31 -9.13
C LEU A 65 -4.30 1.27 -9.99
N HIS A 66 -4.83 2.45 -10.31
CA HIS A 66 -4.18 3.42 -11.19
C HIS A 66 -2.86 4.00 -10.65
N LYS A 67 -2.53 3.77 -9.36
CA LYS A 67 -1.27 4.24 -8.76
C LYS A 67 -0.09 3.30 -9.02
N VAL A 68 -0.37 2.04 -9.35
CA VAL A 68 0.64 1.01 -9.57
C VAL A 68 0.75 0.55 -11.02
N VAL A 69 0.04 1.23 -11.94
CA VAL A 69 0.18 1.03 -13.37
C VAL A 69 1.19 2.06 -13.88
N PRO A 70 2.42 1.66 -14.26
CA PRO A 70 3.40 2.58 -14.82
C PRO A 70 2.91 3.16 -16.14
N LEU A 71 3.26 4.42 -16.40
CA LEU A 71 3.06 5.01 -17.72
C LEU A 71 4.06 4.39 -18.71
N ASP A 72 3.67 4.29 -19.98
CA ASP A 72 4.52 3.72 -21.04
C ASP A 72 5.89 4.41 -21.13
N GLU A 73 5.95 5.72 -20.85
CA GLU A 73 7.22 6.47 -20.89
C GLU A 73 8.19 6.10 -19.77
N MET A 74 7.72 5.48 -18.69
CA MET A 74 8.54 5.11 -17.53
C MET A 74 9.48 3.93 -17.81
N LYS A 75 9.25 3.18 -18.92
CA LYS A 75 10.04 1.99 -19.30
C LYS A 75 10.26 1.02 -18.15
N MET A 76 9.19 0.75 -17.39
CA MET A 76 9.21 0.00 -16.15
C MET A 76 7.95 -0.85 -16.06
N THR A 77 8.06 -2.04 -15.48
CA THR A 77 6.91 -2.90 -15.20
C THR A 77 6.31 -2.63 -13.82
N THR A 78 5.09 -3.12 -13.58
CA THR A 78 4.48 -3.14 -12.24
C THR A 78 5.39 -3.83 -11.21
N ASP A 79 6.03 -4.94 -11.60
CA ASP A 79 6.98 -5.68 -10.76
C ASP A 79 8.20 -4.85 -10.39
N ASP A 80 8.77 -4.09 -11.35
CA ASP A 80 9.89 -3.19 -11.09
C ASP A 80 9.50 -2.05 -10.12
N MET A 81 8.29 -1.50 -10.29
CA MET A 81 7.77 -0.44 -9.41
C MET A 81 7.59 -0.95 -7.98
N LEU A 82 7.02 -2.14 -7.83
CA LEU A 82 6.69 -2.76 -6.54
C LEU A 82 7.81 -3.66 -6.00
N PHE A 83 8.99 -3.62 -6.60
CA PHE A 83 10.11 -4.52 -6.32
C PHE A 83 10.43 -4.61 -4.82
N SER A 84 10.49 -3.46 -4.12
CA SER A 84 10.80 -3.44 -2.69
C SER A 84 9.72 -4.06 -1.83
N CYS A 85 8.44 -3.89 -2.18
CA CYS A 85 7.35 -4.58 -1.47
C CYS A 85 7.46 -6.09 -1.63
N VAL A 86 7.76 -6.58 -2.84
CA VAL A 86 7.98 -8.01 -3.08
C VAL A 86 9.21 -8.52 -2.31
N ALA A 87 10.33 -7.79 -2.36
CA ALA A 87 11.58 -8.17 -1.74
C ALA A 87 11.49 -8.23 -0.20
N TYR A 88 10.73 -7.32 0.41
CA TYR A 88 10.53 -7.27 1.86
C TYR A 88 9.24 -7.92 2.33
N GLN A 89 8.47 -8.53 1.42
CA GLN A 89 7.18 -9.18 1.68
C GLN A 89 6.15 -8.24 2.31
N ILE A 90 6.21 -6.95 1.96
CA ILE A 90 5.21 -5.96 2.35
C ILE A 90 3.96 -6.21 1.49
N PRO A 91 2.82 -6.58 2.07
CA PRO A 91 1.57 -6.74 1.33
C PRO A 91 1.17 -5.43 0.64
N ILE A 92 0.51 -5.58 -0.51
CA ILE A 92 -0.07 -4.45 -1.23
C ILE A 92 -1.56 -4.72 -1.38
N LEU A 93 -2.39 -3.79 -0.92
CA LEU A 93 -3.83 -3.87 -1.05
C LEU A 93 -4.30 -2.83 -2.06
N LEU A 94 -4.71 -3.31 -3.23
CA LEU A 94 -5.24 -2.49 -4.31
C LEU A 94 -6.76 -2.41 -4.22
N ILE A 95 -7.26 -1.18 -4.08
CA ILE A 95 -8.69 -0.89 -3.96
C ILE A 95 -9.29 -0.73 -5.36
N LEU A 96 -10.33 -1.50 -5.66
CA LEU A 96 -11.14 -1.41 -6.88
C LEU A 96 -12.48 -2.15 -6.72
N PRO A 97 -13.52 -1.80 -7.50
CA PRO A 97 -14.74 -2.59 -7.58
C PRO A 97 -14.47 -4.06 -7.93
N GLU A 98 -15.19 -4.99 -7.29
CA GLU A 98 -15.00 -6.44 -7.47
C GLU A 98 -15.15 -6.89 -8.92
N ASP A 99 -16.08 -6.29 -9.67
CA ASP A 99 -16.37 -6.60 -11.07
C ASP A 99 -15.24 -6.21 -12.03
N LEU A 100 -14.23 -5.48 -11.54
CA LEU A 100 -13.07 -5.06 -12.33
C LEU A 100 -11.81 -5.88 -12.06
N GLU A 101 -11.84 -6.89 -11.18
CA GLU A 101 -10.64 -7.66 -10.82
C GLU A 101 -9.96 -8.32 -12.03
N GLU A 102 -10.74 -8.97 -12.91
CA GLU A 102 -10.18 -9.63 -14.11
C GLU A 102 -9.48 -8.61 -15.03
N LYS A 103 -10.09 -7.43 -15.20
CA LYS A 103 -9.53 -6.33 -16.00
C LYS A 103 -8.27 -5.75 -15.34
N ALA A 104 -8.26 -5.64 -14.01
CA ALA A 104 -7.11 -5.16 -13.27
C ALA A 104 -5.91 -6.09 -13.44
N ARG A 105 -6.13 -7.40 -13.35
CA ARG A 105 -5.08 -8.41 -13.62
C ARG A 105 -4.55 -8.30 -15.04
N ALA A 106 -5.42 -8.11 -16.03
CA ALA A 106 -5.01 -7.94 -17.42
C ALA A 106 -4.13 -6.69 -17.64
N VAL A 107 -4.43 -5.58 -16.96
CA VAL A 107 -3.65 -4.33 -17.05
C VAL A 107 -2.31 -4.45 -16.32
N LEU A 108 -2.29 -5.09 -15.15
CA LEU A 108 -1.05 -5.26 -14.38
C LEU A 108 -0.10 -6.28 -15.02
N GLY A 109 -0.62 -7.18 -15.87
CA GLY A 109 0.13 -8.26 -16.47
C GLY A 109 0.45 -9.34 -15.43
N ASP A 110 1.75 -9.62 -15.25
CA ASP A 110 2.19 -10.48 -14.15
C ASP A 110 2.00 -9.73 -12.83
N VAL A 111 0.98 -10.13 -12.07
CA VAL A 111 0.68 -9.51 -10.77
C VAL A 111 1.72 -9.96 -9.74
N PRO A 112 2.48 -9.04 -9.12
CA PRO A 112 3.49 -9.42 -8.14
C PRO A 112 2.91 -10.18 -6.96
N LYS A 113 3.70 -11.11 -6.41
CA LYS A 113 3.33 -11.81 -5.17
C LYS A 113 3.14 -10.79 -4.04
N GLY A 114 2.01 -10.89 -3.33
CA GLY A 114 1.69 -10.00 -2.21
C GLY A 114 0.67 -8.91 -2.56
N VAL A 115 0.32 -8.73 -3.84
CA VAL A 115 -0.80 -7.89 -4.26
C VAL A 115 -2.14 -8.59 -4.01
N ARG A 116 -3.05 -7.91 -3.33
CA ARG A 116 -4.44 -8.31 -3.09
C ARG A 116 -5.39 -7.24 -3.63
N PHE A 117 -6.55 -7.66 -4.08
CA PHE A 117 -7.62 -6.78 -4.52
C PHE A 117 -8.73 -6.74 -3.48
N VAL A 118 -9.33 -5.57 -3.27
CA VAL A 118 -10.42 -5.40 -2.31
C VAL A 118 -11.39 -4.32 -2.80
N ALA A 119 -12.68 -4.54 -2.51
CA ALA A 119 -13.70 -3.52 -2.71
C ALA A 119 -13.46 -2.31 -1.79
N PRO A 120 -13.81 -1.08 -2.21
CA PRO A 120 -13.67 0.12 -1.37
C PRO A 120 -14.32 -0.01 0.02
N GLU A 121 -15.50 -0.61 0.09
CA GLU A 121 -16.28 -0.81 1.32
C GLU A 121 -15.58 -1.74 2.33
N ASP A 122 -14.81 -2.72 1.86
CA ASP A 122 -14.15 -3.73 2.68
C ASP A 122 -12.69 -3.39 2.99
N ALA A 123 -12.16 -2.31 2.40
CA ALA A 123 -10.74 -1.98 2.46
C ALA A 123 -10.21 -1.84 3.90
N PHE A 124 -10.97 -1.20 4.80
CA PHE A 124 -10.54 -1.07 6.20
C PHE A 124 -10.49 -2.43 6.90
N ASP A 125 -11.52 -3.26 6.73
CA ASP A 125 -11.61 -4.54 7.42
C ASP A 125 -10.49 -5.49 6.95
N GLU A 126 -10.16 -5.47 5.66
CA GLU A 126 -9.04 -6.25 5.13
C GLU A 126 -7.67 -5.70 5.60
N VAL A 127 -7.49 -4.37 5.73
CA VAL A 127 -6.28 -3.81 6.36
C VAL A 127 -6.14 -4.30 7.79
N MET A 128 -7.20 -4.19 8.61
CA MET A 128 -7.16 -4.62 10.01
C MET A 128 -6.82 -6.11 10.15
N LYS A 129 -7.40 -6.96 9.29
CA LYS A 129 -7.13 -8.39 9.24
C LYS A 129 -5.68 -8.71 8.86
N ILE A 130 -5.06 -7.92 7.98
CA ILE A 130 -3.65 -8.07 7.61
C ILE A 130 -2.73 -7.65 8.76
N LEU A 131 -3.10 -6.57 9.46
CA LEU A 131 -2.31 -6.08 10.58
C LEU A 131 -2.35 -7.03 11.78
N GLY A 132 -3.44 -7.78 12.00
CA GLY A 132 -3.59 -8.70 13.13
C GLY A 132 -4.12 -8.00 14.38
#